data_AF-A0A9W9HNB5-F1
#
_entry.id   AF-A0A9W9HNB5-F1
#
_cell.length_a   1.000
_cell.length_b   1.000
_cell.length_c   1.000
_cell.angle_alpha   90.00
_cell.angle_beta   90.00
_cell.angle_gamma   90.00
#
_symmetry.space_group_name_H-M   'P 1'
#
loop_
_entity.id
_entity.type
_entity.pdbx_description
1 polymer ?
#
loop_
_entity_poly.entity_id
_entity_poly.type
_entity_poly.pdbx_seq_one_letter_code
_entity_poly.pdbx_strand_id
1 'polypeptide(L)'
;MPKHANFDESRLAEACTTALAQKRPNIANIAREFDVSRTTLSDRVKKAKAPTTPTESMKNALTSYQERALVAWIQQMCKDRQVGKMWAYRFMARIPAHLNLAPVKQKTKELRRIQAEDAGLLQHYDQIVANLSNQIEIPELQSDLRPYSFQTLSPPPTALSSSSVEITPPKSIEALLKNQTKITKYLDTFLPKMQRDITKIFDHQREKLEELHMTQDTIQRIRAAQEPLRRQYTKRQVKPLSQSGVLKASDANRSIRARKAKDMAAEERKLAKQFEKIYGYKPTQRPEEAIRKAAEAKEAATRQGELFFYDN
;
A
#
# COMPACT_ATOMS: atom_id res chain seq x y z
N MET A 1 49.10 12.13 -5.25
CA MET A 1 48.41 13.44 -5.25
C MET A 1 47.25 13.38 -4.26
N PRO A 2 47.16 14.30 -3.29
CA PRO A 2 46.15 14.24 -2.24
C PRO A 2 44.75 14.45 -2.85
N LYS A 3 43.83 13.51 -2.62
CA LYS A 3 42.48 13.44 -3.24
C LYS A 3 41.40 14.24 -2.50
N HIS A 4 41.77 15.15 -1.62
CA HIS A 4 40.81 15.97 -0.89
C HIS A 4 41.31 17.42 -0.86
N ALA A 5 41.01 18.17 -1.92
CA ALA A 5 40.99 19.62 -1.80
C ALA A 5 39.88 19.97 -0.80
N ASN A 6 40.22 20.67 0.28
CA ASN A 6 39.25 21.21 1.22
C ASN A 6 38.22 22.01 0.43
N PHE A 7 37.00 21.48 0.37
CA PHE A 7 35.90 22.15 -0.29
C PHE A 7 35.54 23.38 0.55
N ASP A 8 35.94 24.56 0.05
CA ASP A 8 35.70 25.83 0.70
C ASP A 8 34.38 26.42 0.17
N GLU A 9 33.31 26.28 0.96
CA GLU A 9 31.98 26.80 0.62
C GLU A 9 32.01 28.33 0.42
N SER A 10 32.97 29.05 1.04
CA SER A 10 33.15 30.50 0.88
C SER A 10 33.53 30.86 -0.56
N ARG A 11 34.49 30.13 -1.14
CA ARG A 11 34.90 30.30 -2.55
C ARG A 11 33.78 29.96 -3.51
N LEU A 12 32.99 28.93 -3.19
CA LEU A 12 31.83 28.57 -3.99
C LEU A 12 30.75 29.65 -3.95
N ALA A 13 30.54 30.31 -2.80
CA ALA A 13 29.61 31.41 -2.66
C ALA A 13 30.05 32.62 -3.51
N GLU A 14 31.31 33.03 -3.41
CA GLU A 14 31.88 34.13 -4.22
C GLU A 14 31.79 33.83 -5.73
N ALA A 15 32.14 32.62 -6.14
CA ALA A 15 31.98 32.17 -7.53
C ALA A 15 30.51 32.23 -8.01
N CYS A 16 29.55 31.87 -7.13
CA CYS A 16 28.12 31.98 -7.43
C CYS A 16 27.69 33.45 -7.60
N THR A 17 28.16 34.36 -6.74
CA THR A 17 27.82 35.80 -6.86
C THR A 17 28.33 36.38 -8.18
N THR A 18 29.58 36.09 -8.54
CA THR A 18 30.21 36.51 -9.79
C THR A 18 29.47 35.96 -11.02
N ALA A 19 29.04 34.69 -10.96
CA ALA A 19 28.28 34.07 -12.04
C ALA A 19 26.84 34.61 -12.17
N LEU A 20 26.22 35.04 -11.07
CA LEU A 20 24.89 35.63 -11.08
C LEU A 20 24.89 37.10 -11.56
N ALA A 21 25.98 37.83 -11.34
CA ALA A 21 26.15 39.20 -11.83
C ALA A 21 26.22 39.29 -13.36
N GLN A 22 26.63 38.22 -14.04
CA GLN A 22 26.73 38.18 -15.50
C GLN A 22 25.44 37.66 -16.16
N LYS A 23 24.98 38.34 -17.23
CA LYS A 23 23.82 37.89 -18.03
C LYS A 23 24.07 36.52 -18.71
N ARG A 24 25.32 36.29 -19.16
CA ARG A 24 25.78 35.05 -19.80
C ARG A 24 27.11 34.59 -19.18
N PRO A 25 27.09 33.96 -17.99
CA PRO A 25 28.30 33.61 -17.28
C PRO A 25 29.07 32.49 -17.99
N ASN A 26 30.37 32.68 -18.20
CA ASN A 26 31.26 31.60 -18.62
C ASN A 26 31.66 30.76 -17.39
N ILE A 27 30.79 29.83 -17.00
CA ILE A 27 30.91 29.02 -15.78
C ILE A 27 32.25 28.26 -15.72
N ALA A 28 32.80 27.83 -16.86
CA ALA A 28 34.07 27.12 -16.88
C ALA A 28 35.25 28.02 -16.52
N ASN A 29 35.21 29.30 -16.91
CA ASN A 29 36.26 30.26 -16.55
C ASN A 29 36.19 30.62 -15.06
N ILE A 30 34.99 30.96 -14.59
CA ILE A 30 34.73 31.31 -13.18
C ILE A 30 35.10 30.13 -12.26
N ALA A 31 34.77 28.89 -12.66
CA ALA A 31 35.16 27.71 -11.89
C ALA A 31 36.68 27.56 -11.72
N ARG A 32 37.46 27.89 -12.75
CA ARG A 32 38.93 27.84 -12.70
C ARG A 32 39.51 28.98 -11.87
N GLU A 33 38.92 30.17 -11.96
CA GLU A 33 39.34 31.37 -11.23
C GLU A 33 39.23 31.18 -9.71
N PHE A 34 38.13 30.56 -9.25
CA PHE A 34 37.87 30.33 -7.83
C PHE A 34 38.31 28.94 -7.32
N ASP A 35 38.97 28.13 -8.16
CA ASP A 35 39.36 26.75 -7.87
C ASP A 35 38.20 25.87 -7.35
N VAL A 36 37.04 25.97 -8.02
CA VAL A 36 35.83 25.21 -7.67
C VAL A 36 35.41 24.27 -8.79
N SER A 37 34.74 23.17 -8.44
CA SER A 37 34.21 22.25 -9.45
C SER A 37 33.17 22.93 -10.33
N ARG A 38 33.38 22.88 -11.66
CA ARG A 38 32.46 23.40 -12.67
C ARG A 38 31.04 22.86 -12.51
N THR A 39 30.89 21.58 -12.17
CA THR A 39 29.56 20.95 -12.03
C THR A 39 28.81 21.54 -10.83
N THR A 40 29.48 21.62 -9.68
CA THR A 40 28.92 22.19 -8.45
C THR A 40 28.51 23.65 -8.62
N LEU A 41 29.38 24.46 -9.26
CA LEU A 41 29.08 25.86 -9.56
C LEU A 41 27.87 25.99 -10.50
N SER A 42 27.83 25.20 -11.57
CA SER A 42 26.69 25.18 -12.52
C SER A 42 25.37 24.88 -11.82
N ASP A 43 25.34 23.86 -10.97
CA ASP A 43 24.11 23.42 -10.32
C ASP A 43 23.62 24.44 -9.29
N ARG A 44 24.53 25.07 -8.53
CA ARG A 44 24.20 26.16 -7.61
C ARG A 44 23.66 27.39 -8.34
N VAL A 45 24.29 27.80 -9.43
CA VAL A 45 23.83 28.95 -10.23
C VAL A 45 22.45 28.67 -10.84
N LYS A 46 22.20 27.45 -11.32
CA LYS A 46 20.86 27.04 -11.81
C LYS A 46 19.82 27.08 -10.70
N LYS A 47 20.16 26.54 -9.51
CA LYS A 47 19.27 26.56 -8.34
C LYS A 47 18.95 27.99 -7.87
N ALA A 48 19.94 28.89 -7.92
CA ALA A 48 19.76 30.29 -7.54
C ALA A 48 18.95 31.10 -8.57
N LYS A 49 19.03 30.75 -9.87
CA LYS A 49 18.20 31.38 -10.93
C LYS A 49 16.78 30.82 -11.00
N ALA A 50 16.56 29.59 -10.52
CA ALA A 50 15.24 29.03 -10.46
C ALA A 50 14.38 29.84 -9.48
N PRO A 51 13.17 30.28 -9.86
CA PRO A 51 12.26 30.88 -8.90
C PRO A 51 12.02 29.87 -7.79
N THR A 52 12.32 30.26 -6.56
CA THR A 52 11.96 29.52 -5.35
C THR A 52 10.44 29.65 -5.17
N THR A 53 9.65 29.14 -6.10
CA THR A 53 8.27 28.79 -5.79
C THR A 53 8.37 27.48 -5.03
N PRO A 54 8.11 27.46 -3.71
CA PRO A 54 7.87 26.20 -3.06
C PRO A 54 6.64 25.66 -3.77
N THR A 55 6.83 24.63 -4.59
CA THR A 55 5.69 23.87 -5.09
C THR A 55 5.11 23.18 -3.87
N GLU A 56 4.22 23.87 -3.16
CA GLU A 56 3.46 23.29 -2.07
C GLU A 56 2.78 22.06 -2.64
N SER A 57 3.17 20.89 -2.12
CA SER A 57 2.56 19.65 -2.55
C SER A 57 1.11 19.69 -2.09
N MET A 58 0.18 20.10 -2.95
CA MET A 58 -1.26 20.22 -2.66
C MET A 58 -1.92 18.88 -2.28
N LYS A 59 -1.17 17.78 -2.25
CA LYS A 59 -1.73 16.44 -2.11
C LYS A 59 -2.20 16.10 -0.70
N ASN A 60 -1.93 16.90 0.34
CA ASN A 60 -2.42 16.67 1.71
C ASN A 60 -2.50 17.95 2.57
N ALA A 61 -2.45 19.15 1.97
CA ALA A 61 -2.43 20.39 2.74
C ALA A 61 -3.86 20.80 3.12
N LEU A 62 -4.05 21.19 4.39
CA LEU A 62 -5.26 21.85 4.83
C LEU A 62 -5.38 23.19 4.09
N THR A 63 -6.60 23.60 3.74
CA THR A 63 -6.79 24.95 3.18
C THR A 63 -6.44 26.00 4.23
N SER A 64 -5.92 27.16 3.83
CA SER A 64 -5.51 28.22 4.77
C SER A 64 -6.62 28.65 5.73
N TYR A 65 -7.88 28.52 5.31
CA TYR A 65 -9.05 28.74 6.17
C TYR A 65 -9.19 27.66 7.25
N GLN A 66 -9.03 26.38 6.89
CA GLN A 66 -9.07 25.26 7.84
C GLN A 66 -7.92 25.35 8.85
N GLU A 67 -6.72 25.72 8.40
CA GLU A 67 -5.57 25.93 9.28
C GLU A 67 -5.84 27.04 10.30
N ARG A 68 -6.35 28.20 9.84
CA ARG A 68 -6.73 29.31 10.73
C ARG A 68 -7.83 28.93 11.71
N ALA A 69 -8.86 28.20 11.27
CA ALA A 69 -9.94 27.74 12.12
C ALA A 69 -9.44 26.76 13.20
N LEU A 70 -8.57 25.82 12.83
CA LEU A 70 -7.96 24.88 13.76
C LEU A 70 -7.05 25.59 14.78
N VAL A 71 -6.23 26.53 14.34
CA VAL A 71 -5.35 27.31 15.24
C VAL A 71 -6.17 28.11 16.25
N ALA A 72 -7.21 28.84 15.80
CA ALA A 72 -8.08 29.60 16.68
C ALA A 72 -8.80 28.69 17.70
N TRP A 73 -9.25 27.52 17.26
CA TRP A 73 -9.93 26.56 18.12
C TRP A 73 -8.99 25.91 19.15
N ILE A 74 -7.77 25.56 18.76
CA ILE A 74 -6.74 25.05 19.68
C ILE A 74 -6.39 26.11 20.71
N GLN A 75 -6.19 27.37 20.29
CA GLN A 75 -5.92 28.48 21.20
C GLN A 75 -7.05 28.70 22.21
N GLN A 76 -8.31 28.58 21.78
CA GLN A 76 -9.46 28.65 22.68
C GLN A 76 -9.44 27.50 23.70
N MET A 77 -9.10 26.29 23.27
CA MET A 77 -9.08 25.10 24.13
C MET A 77 -7.89 25.07 25.10
N CYS A 78 -6.75 25.66 24.73
CA CYS A 78 -5.56 25.74 25.57
C CYS A 78 -5.68 26.80 26.69
N LYS A 79 -6.60 27.76 26.57
CA LYS A 79 -6.84 28.76 27.63
C LYS A 79 -7.47 28.15 28.90
N ASP A 80 -8.13 26.98 28.78
CA ASP A 80 -9.07 26.52 29.81
C ASP A 80 -8.69 25.28 30.63
N ARG A 81 -7.50 24.65 30.49
CA ARG A 81 -6.94 23.66 31.48
C ARG A 81 -5.65 22.98 31.00
N GLN A 82 -4.86 22.48 31.96
CA GLN A 82 -3.84 21.45 31.72
C GLN A 82 -4.46 20.28 30.96
N VAL A 83 -3.91 20.00 29.77
CA VAL A 83 -4.39 18.96 28.88
C VAL A 83 -4.02 17.59 29.45
N GLY A 84 -5.00 16.89 30.02
CA GLY A 84 -4.83 15.52 30.52
C GLY A 84 -4.59 14.51 29.40
N LYS A 85 -4.08 13.31 29.74
CA LYS A 85 -3.73 12.23 28.80
C LYS A 85 -4.83 11.87 27.78
N MET A 86 -6.10 12.10 28.14
CA MET A 86 -7.27 11.82 27.28
C MET A 86 -7.62 12.93 26.28
N TRP A 87 -6.84 14.01 26.21
CA TRP A 87 -7.14 15.16 25.36
C TRP A 87 -7.27 14.79 23.88
N ALA A 88 -6.39 13.92 23.35
CA ALA A 88 -6.43 13.54 21.94
C ALA A 88 -7.77 12.89 21.54
N TYR A 89 -8.32 12.02 22.39
CA TYR A 89 -9.61 11.37 22.14
C TYR A 89 -10.78 12.36 22.24
N ARG A 90 -10.75 13.27 23.23
CA ARG A 90 -11.76 14.33 23.37
C ARG A 90 -11.69 15.36 22.24
N PHE A 91 -10.49 15.60 21.72
CA PHE A 91 -10.24 16.44 20.55
C PHE A 91 -10.92 15.83 19.32
N MET A 92 -10.60 14.58 18.98
CA MET A 92 -11.21 13.89 17.83
C MET A 92 -12.75 13.85 17.91
N ALA A 93 -13.31 13.61 19.11
CA ALA A 93 -14.76 13.57 19.31
C ALA A 93 -15.46 14.94 19.16
N ARG A 94 -14.73 16.04 19.31
CA ARG A 94 -15.27 17.41 19.26
C ARG A 94 -15.05 18.11 17.93
N ILE A 95 -14.33 17.49 16.99
CA ILE A 95 -14.17 18.06 15.65
C ILE A 95 -15.55 18.13 14.98
N PRO A 96 -16.00 19.33 14.59
CA PRO A 96 -17.27 19.46 13.88
C PRO A 96 -17.31 18.59 12.62
N ALA A 97 -18.37 17.80 12.46
CA ALA A 97 -18.53 16.86 11.34
C ALA A 97 -18.42 17.54 9.96
N HIS A 98 -18.79 18.83 9.87
CA HIS A 98 -18.72 19.61 8.64
C HIS A 98 -17.31 19.96 8.18
N LEU A 99 -16.28 19.78 9.02
CA LEU A 99 -14.88 20.02 8.63
C LEU A 99 -14.32 18.94 7.70
N ASN A 100 -15.06 17.85 7.44
CA ASN A 100 -14.74 16.82 6.45
C ASN A 100 -13.25 16.48 6.40
N LEU A 101 -12.63 16.32 7.57
CA LEU A 101 -11.31 15.72 7.68
C LEU A 101 -11.50 14.26 7.29
N ALA A 102 -11.46 13.98 5.99
CA ALA A 102 -11.43 12.61 5.48
C ALA A 102 -10.42 11.81 6.31
N PRO A 103 -10.69 10.55 6.66
CA PRO A 103 -9.78 9.75 7.49
C PRO A 103 -8.39 9.81 6.85
N VAL A 104 -7.54 10.65 7.44
CA VAL A 104 -6.17 10.80 7.02
C VAL A 104 -5.56 9.48 7.40
N LYS A 105 -5.41 8.59 6.41
CA LYS A 105 -4.64 7.36 6.56
C LYS A 105 -3.22 7.80 6.86
N GLN A 106 -2.95 8.02 8.13
CA GLN A 106 -1.62 8.25 8.62
C GLN A 106 -0.83 7.02 8.19
N LYS A 107 0.06 7.21 7.21
CA LYS A 107 1.04 6.18 6.90
C LYS A 107 1.85 6.05 8.17
N THR A 108 1.66 4.95 8.89
CA THR A 108 2.47 4.63 10.05
C THR A 108 3.93 4.81 9.63
N LYS A 109 4.61 5.66 10.39
CA LYS A 109 6.02 5.96 10.24
C LYS A 109 6.75 4.62 10.16
N GLU A 110 7.69 4.52 9.22
CA GLU A 110 8.22 3.27 8.67
C GLU A 110 8.28 2.08 9.64
N LEU A 111 7.79 0.92 9.18
CA LEU A 111 7.87 -0.36 9.87
C LEU A 111 9.28 -0.68 10.41
N ARG A 112 10.32 -0.19 9.72
CA ARG A 112 11.73 -0.33 10.13
C ARG A 112 12.08 0.40 11.43
N ARG A 113 11.40 1.49 11.75
CA ARG A 113 11.63 2.24 12.99
C ARG A 113 10.95 1.56 14.18
N ILE A 114 9.78 0.97 13.95
CA ILE A 114 9.06 0.13 14.94
C ILE A 114 9.83 -1.18 15.19
N GLN A 115 10.44 -1.76 14.15
CA GLN A 115 11.29 -2.96 14.29
C GLN A 115 12.68 -2.68 14.89
N ALA A 116 13.09 -1.41 14.98
CA ALA A 116 14.33 -1.01 15.64
C ALA A 116 14.14 -0.72 17.14
N GLU A 117 12.90 -0.67 17.62
CA GLU A 117 12.62 -0.69 19.06
C GLU A 117 12.82 -2.13 19.54
N ASP A 118 13.87 -2.34 20.33
CA ASP A 118 14.23 -3.63 20.87
C ASP A 118 13.08 -4.14 21.76
N ALA A 119 12.40 -5.20 21.32
CA ALA A 119 11.23 -5.75 22.00
C ALA A 119 11.52 -6.12 23.47
N GLY A 120 12.78 -6.42 23.79
CA GLY A 120 13.22 -6.67 25.17
C GLY A 120 13.10 -5.44 26.09
N LEU A 121 13.23 -4.24 25.55
CA LEU A 121 13.16 -3.00 26.34
C LEU A 121 11.71 -2.65 26.72
N LEU A 122 10.75 -2.95 25.83
CA LEU A 122 9.31 -2.83 26.11
C LEU A 122 8.86 -3.85 27.16
N GLN A 123 9.31 -5.11 27.08
CA GLN A 123 9.03 -6.12 28.09
C GLN A 123 9.58 -5.72 29.47
N HIS A 124 10.75 -5.09 29.52
CA HIS A 124 11.32 -4.62 30.79
C HIS A 124 10.46 -3.51 31.42
N TYR A 125 9.92 -2.58 30.62
CA TYR A 125 9.02 -1.54 31.11
C TYR A 125 7.70 -2.10 31.64
N ASP A 126 7.09 -3.07 30.93
CA ASP A 126 5.86 -3.73 31.39
C ASP A 126 6.09 -4.47 32.72
N GLN A 127 7.27 -5.06 32.90
CA GLN A 127 7.66 -5.75 34.12
C GLN A 127 7.91 -4.78 35.29
N ILE A 128 8.48 -3.60 35.02
CA ILE A 128 8.62 -2.52 36.02
C ILE A 128 7.23 -2.00 36.44
N VAL A 129 6.30 -1.82 35.50
CA VAL A 129 4.93 -1.37 35.79
C VAL A 129 4.17 -2.40 36.60
N ALA A 130 4.29 -3.70 36.28
CA ALA A 130 3.68 -4.78 37.04
C ALA A 130 4.25 -4.90 38.46
N ASN A 131 5.56 -4.67 38.63
CA ASN A 131 6.19 -4.68 39.95
C ASN A 131 5.77 -3.45 40.79
N LEU A 132 5.56 -2.29 40.16
CA LEU A 132 5.05 -1.10 40.83
C LEU A 132 3.58 -1.21 41.21
N SER A 133 2.74 -1.92 40.44
CA SER A 133 1.34 -2.16 40.81
C SER A 133 1.20 -3.11 42.00
N ASN A 134 2.16 -4.02 42.20
CA ASN A 134 2.16 -4.96 43.31
C ASN A 134 2.64 -4.35 44.64
N GLN A 135 3.18 -3.12 44.63
CA GLN A 135 3.59 -2.41 45.85
C GLN A 135 2.51 -1.47 46.42
N ILE A 136 1.36 -1.35 45.76
CA ILE A 136 0.24 -0.54 46.25
C ILE A 136 -0.78 -1.47 46.91
N GLU A 137 -0.52 -1.85 48.16
CA GLU A 137 -1.56 -2.39 49.03
C GLU A 137 -2.57 -1.27 49.34
N ILE A 138 -3.78 -1.38 48.79
CA ILE A 138 -4.92 -0.54 49.15
C ILE A 138 -5.63 -1.22 50.33
N PRO A 139 -5.81 -0.55 51.48
CA PRO A 139 -6.53 -1.13 52.60
C PRO A 139 -8.00 -1.41 52.25
N GLU A 140 -8.36 -2.64 52.56
CA GLU A 140 -9.67 -3.30 52.51
C GLU A 140 -10.79 -2.45 53.14
N LEU A 141 -11.78 -2.04 52.34
CA LEU A 141 -13.10 -1.65 52.85
C LEU A 141 -14.13 -2.67 52.38
N GLN A 142 -14.39 -3.62 53.27
CA GLN A 142 -15.53 -4.53 53.22
C GLN A 142 -16.82 -3.74 53.07
N SER A 143 -17.59 -4.04 52.03
CA SER A 143 -18.99 -3.63 51.96
C SER A 143 -19.82 -4.82 51.48
N ASP A 144 -20.59 -5.33 52.43
CA ASP A 144 -21.63 -6.33 52.33
C ASP A 144 -22.60 -6.09 51.17
N LEU A 145 -22.68 -7.02 50.22
CA LEU A 145 -23.92 -7.27 49.47
C LEU A 145 -24.11 -8.77 49.24
N ARG A 146 -25.12 -9.30 49.95
CA ARG A 146 -25.57 -10.70 49.93
C ARG A 146 -26.06 -11.14 48.55
N PRO A 147 -25.93 -12.44 48.19
CA PRO A 147 -26.63 -13.01 47.05
C PRO A 147 -28.06 -13.39 47.44
N TYR A 148 -29.05 -12.74 46.83
CA TYR A 148 -30.45 -13.16 46.91
C TYR A 148 -30.68 -14.36 45.99
N SER A 149 -30.87 -15.53 46.60
CA SER A 149 -31.44 -16.71 45.99
C SER A 149 -32.95 -16.55 45.81
N PHE A 150 -33.44 -16.60 44.57
CA PHE A 150 -34.84 -16.93 44.29
C PHE A 150 -34.90 -18.24 43.51
N GLN A 151 -35.36 -19.28 44.20
CA GLN A 151 -35.98 -20.45 43.60
C GLN A 151 -37.42 -20.08 43.21
N THR A 152 -37.83 -20.39 41.97
CA THR A 152 -39.23 -20.62 41.62
C THR A 152 -39.33 -21.84 40.72
N LEU A 153 -40.17 -22.79 41.16
CA LEU A 153 -40.51 -24.07 40.54
C LEU A 153 -41.60 -23.93 39.45
N SER A 154 -41.49 -24.75 38.40
CA SER A 154 -42.56 -25.29 37.50
C SER A 154 -43.00 -24.46 36.26
N PRO A 155 -43.58 -25.09 35.21
CA PRO A 155 -42.98 -26.00 34.22
C PRO A 155 -43.00 -25.39 32.79
N PRO A 156 -42.35 -25.98 31.77
CA PRO A 156 -42.26 -25.37 30.43
C PRO A 156 -43.55 -25.58 29.62
N PRO A 157 -44.09 -24.56 28.92
CA PRO A 157 -45.10 -24.79 27.91
C PRO A 157 -44.47 -25.41 26.66
N THR A 158 -45.11 -26.50 26.26
CA THR A 158 -44.97 -27.32 25.08
C THR A 158 -44.80 -26.52 23.78
N ALA A 159 -43.77 -26.91 23.02
CA ALA A 159 -43.55 -26.79 21.57
C ALA A 159 -44.46 -25.82 20.78
N LEU A 160 -43.93 -24.63 20.49
CA LEU A 160 -44.14 -24.02 19.18
C LEU A 160 -42.93 -24.35 18.31
N SER A 161 -43.19 -25.20 17.33
CA SER A 161 -42.28 -25.65 16.29
C SER A 161 -41.60 -24.47 15.61
N SER A 162 -40.34 -24.20 16.01
CA SER A 162 -39.45 -23.21 15.40
C SER A 162 -38.96 -23.76 14.06
N SER A 163 -39.84 -23.73 13.06
CA SER A 163 -39.52 -24.03 11.68
C SER A 163 -38.72 -22.87 11.06
N SER A 164 -37.42 -23.11 10.91
CA SER A 164 -36.58 -22.63 9.80
C SER A 164 -36.79 -21.18 9.34
N VAL A 165 -36.57 -20.22 10.24
CA VAL A 165 -36.20 -18.87 9.83
C VAL A 165 -34.68 -18.81 9.91
N GLU A 166 -34.00 -18.96 8.77
CA GLU A 166 -32.59 -18.65 8.66
C GLU A 166 -32.36 -17.22 9.20
N ILE A 167 -31.75 -17.11 10.39
CA ILE A 167 -31.43 -15.84 11.06
C ILE A 167 -30.22 -15.17 10.39
N THR A 168 -30.04 -15.37 9.10
CA THR A 168 -29.01 -14.71 8.31
C THR A 168 -29.59 -13.41 7.76
N PRO A 169 -28.87 -12.27 7.88
CA PRO A 169 -29.33 -11.02 7.31
C PRO A 169 -29.54 -11.19 5.80
N PRO A 170 -30.64 -10.65 5.23
CA PRO A 170 -30.96 -10.82 3.83
C PRO A 170 -29.85 -10.22 2.96
N LYS A 171 -29.22 -11.07 2.13
CA LYS A 171 -28.08 -10.69 1.27
C LYS A 171 -28.50 -10.02 -0.04
N SER A 172 -29.80 -9.92 -0.32
CA SER A 172 -30.37 -9.39 -1.56
C SER A 172 -31.70 -8.67 -1.28
N ILE A 173 -31.99 -7.64 -2.07
CA ILE A 173 -33.27 -6.90 -2.03
C ILE A 173 -34.45 -7.84 -2.26
N GLU A 174 -34.32 -8.83 -3.16
CA GLU A 174 -35.38 -9.81 -3.42
C GLU A 174 -35.67 -10.70 -2.21
N ALA A 175 -34.63 -11.10 -1.48
CA ALA A 175 -34.78 -11.87 -0.26
C ALA A 175 -35.44 -11.04 0.84
N LEU A 176 -35.09 -9.75 0.96
CA LEU A 176 -35.74 -8.81 1.87
C LEU A 176 -37.24 -8.66 1.53
N LEU A 177 -37.59 -8.49 0.26
CA LEU A 177 -38.99 -8.37 -0.19
C LEU A 177 -39.80 -9.65 0.07
N LYS A 178 -39.20 -10.83 -0.17
CA LYS A 178 -39.85 -12.11 0.17
C LYS A 178 -40.08 -12.26 1.67
N ASN A 179 -39.17 -11.76 2.50
CA ASN A 179 -39.35 -11.76 3.95
C ASN A 179 -40.42 -10.75 4.40
N GLN A 180 -40.42 -9.55 3.82
CA GLN A 180 -41.43 -8.53 4.08
C GLN A 180 -42.83 -9.06 3.75
N THR A 181 -43.02 -9.68 2.57
CA THR A 181 -44.33 -10.24 2.17
C THR A 181 -44.81 -11.38 3.08
N LYS A 182 -43.90 -12.19 3.63
CA LYS A 182 -44.23 -13.20 4.63
C LYS A 182 -44.69 -12.57 5.94
N ILE A 183 -43.98 -11.57 6.44
CA ILE A 183 -44.32 -10.89 7.70
C ILE A 183 -45.60 -10.06 7.55
N THR A 184 -45.81 -9.41 6.41
CA THR A 184 -47.02 -8.62 6.16
C THR A 184 -48.29 -9.45 6.15
N LYS A 185 -48.23 -10.74 5.80
CA LYS A 185 -49.39 -11.65 5.89
C LYS A 185 -49.88 -11.86 7.33
N TYR A 186 -49.01 -11.67 8.32
CA TYR A 186 -49.35 -11.78 9.73
C TYR A 186 -49.53 -10.40 10.38
N LEU A 187 -49.34 -9.29 9.65
CA LEU A 187 -49.38 -7.94 10.21
C LEU A 187 -50.76 -7.55 10.76
N ASP A 188 -51.84 -8.10 10.20
CA ASP A 188 -53.20 -7.83 10.66
C ASP A 188 -53.46 -8.35 12.10
N THR A 189 -52.59 -9.24 12.60
CA THR A 189 -52.64 -9.76 13.97
C THR A 189 -51.90 -8.84 14.96
N PHE A 190 -51.13 -7.86 14.50
CA PHE A 190 -50.33 -6.98 15.36
C PHE A 190 -51.03 -5.64 15.64
N LEU A 191 -50.65 -5.00 16.75
CA LEU A 191 -51.10 -3.64 17.03
C LEU A 191 -50.63 -2.67 15.92
N PRO A 192 -51.45 -1.65 15.55
CA PRO A 192 -51.10 -0.68 14.51
C PRO A 192 -49.76 0.03 14.71
N LYS A 193 -49.33 0.18 15.97
CA LYS A 193 -48.02 0.75 16.31
C LYS A 193 -46.87 -0.18 15.90
N MET A 194 -46.96 -1.47 16.22
CA MET A 194 -45.97 -2.47 15.83
C MET A 194 -45.90 -2.61 14.31
N GLN A 195 -47.03 -2.54 13.62
CA GLN A 195 -47.08 -2.56 12.16
C GLN A 195 -46.24 -1.43 11.57
N ARG A 196 -46.42 -0.19 12.05
CA ARG A 196 -45.63 0.97 11.60
C ARG A 196 -44.14 0.81 11.90
N ASP A 197 -43.80 0.31 13.09
CA ASP A 197 -42.40 0.13 13.49
C ASP A 197 -41.71 -0.95 12.63
N ILE A 198 -42.40 -2.05 12.34
CA ILE A 198 -41.90 -3.11 11.44
C ILE A 198 -41.72 -2.57 10.02
N THR A 199 -42.67 -1.81 9.48
CA THR A 199 -42.54 -1.20 8.15
C THR A 199 -41.33 -0.26 8.08
N LYS A 200 -41.12 0.58 9.10
CA LYS A 200 -39.94 1.47 9.16
C LYS A 200 -38.62 0.69 9.17
N ILE A 201 -38.57 -0.43 9.89
CA ILE A 201 -37.36 -1.28 9.92
C ILE A 201 -37.07 -1.84 8.52
N PHE A 202 -38.10 -2.31 7.80
CA PHE A 202 -37.94 -2.81 6.45
C PHE A 202 -37.53 -1.73 5.45
N ASP A 203 -38.13 -0.54 5.54
CA ASP A 203 -37.76 0.59 4.68
C ASP A 203 -36.30 1.00 4.89
N HIS A 204 -35.85 1.04 6.14
CA HIS A 204 -34.45 1.33 6.47
C HIS A 204 -33.49 0.25 5.95
N GLN A 205 -33.85 -1.03 6.08
CA GLN A 205 -33.04 -2.14 5.53
C GLN A 205 -32.97 -2.09 4.00
N ARG A 206 -34.07 -1.69 3.34
CA ARG A 206 -34.11 -1.51 1.89
C ARG A 206 -33.16 -0.40 1.44
N GLU A 207 -33.24 0.78 2.08
CA GLU A 207 -32.36 1.92 1.80
C GLU A 207 -30.87 1.53 1.95
N LYS A 208 -30.53 0.77 3.01
CA LYS A 208 -29.16 0.29 3.24
C LYS A 208 -28.68 -0.68 2.17
N LEU A 209 -29.54 -1.56 1.66
CA LEU A 209 -29.19 -2.47 0.58
C LEU A 209 -29.03 -1.73 -0.76
N GLU A 210 -29.85 -0.73 -1.03
CA GLU A 210 -29.73 0.14 -2.22
C GLU A 210 -28.41 0.93 -2.19
N GLU A 211 -28.05 1.51 -1.04
CA GLU A 211 -26.77 2.19 -0.85
C GLU A 211 -25.59 1.23 -1.11
N LEU A 212 -25.66 0.01 -0.57
CA LEU A 212 -24.63 -1.01 -0.81
C LEU A 212 -24.53 -1.35 -2.30
N HIS A 213 -25.66 -1.54 -2.97
CA HIS A 213 -25.69 -1.82 -4.40
C HIS A 213 -25.02 -0.70 -5.21
N MET A 214 -25.38 0.56 -4.92
CA MET A 214 -24.81 1.75 -5.57
C MET A 214 -23.29 1.87 -5.33
N THR A 215 -22.81 1.57 -4.12
CA THR A 215 -21.37 1.60 -3.83
C THR A 215 -20.62 0.52 -4.61
N GLN A 216 -21.18 -0.69 -4.70
CA GLN A 216 -20.58 -1.80 -5.43
C GLN A 216 -20.51 -1.49 -6.93
N ASP A 217 -21.56 -0.92 -7.50
CA ASP A 217 -21.60 -0.44 -8.88
C ASP A 217 -20.56 0.65 -9.14
N THR A 218 -20.43 1.59 -8.22
CA THR A 218 -19.42 2.65 -8.31
C THR A 218 -18.01 2.06 -8.29
N ILE A 219 -17.74 1.10 -7.41
CA ILE A 219 -16.46 0.38 -7.36
C ILE A 219 -16.20 -0.35 -8.68
N GLN A 220 -17.21 -1.01 -9.26
CA GLN A 220 -17.08 -1.69 -10.55
C GLN A 220 -16.77 -0.71 -11.69
N ARG A 221 -17.45 0.44 -11.75
CA ARG A 221 -17.17 1.50 -12.74
C ARG A 221 -15.76 2.05 -12.59
N ILE A 222 -15.29 2.28 -11.36
CA ILE A 222 -13.91 2.70 -11.09
C ILE A 222 -12.92 1.65 -11.58
N ARG A 223 -13.17 0.36 -11.31
CA ARG A 223 -12.31 -0.74 -11.78
C ARG A 223 -12.27 -0.82 -13.30
N ALA A 224 -13.42 -0.77 -13.97
CA ALA A 224 -13.53 -0.78 -15.42
C ALA A 224 -12.83 0.44 -16.06
N ALA A 225 -12.97 1.63 -15.46
CA ALA A 225 -12.27 2.83 -15.91
C ALA A 225 -10.74 2.75 -15.70
N GLN A 226 -10.28 1.97 -14.71
CA GLN A 226 -8.86 1.74 -14.44
C GLN A 226 -8.25 0.60 -15.27
N GLU A 227 -9.04 -0.35 -15.77
CA GLU A 227 -8.55 -1.43 -16.65
C GLU A 227 -7.78 -0.95 -17.90
N PRO A 228 -8.13 0.15 -18.60
CA PRO A 228 -7.35 0.65 -19.72
C PRO A 228 -5.99 1.26 -19.34
N LEU A 229 -5.60 1.34 -18.06
CA LEU A 229 -4.24 1.69 -17.64
C LEU A 229 -3.28 0.48 -17.64
N ARG A 230 -3.79 -0.74 -17.83
CA ARG A 230 -2.96 -1.91 -18.16
C ARG A 230 -2.69 -2.01 -19.66
N ARG A 231 -2.43 -0.87 -20.33
CA ARG A 231 -1.96 -0.88 -21.72
C ARG A 231 -0.72 -1.75 -21.79
N GLN A 232 -0.70 -2.71 -22.70
CA GLN A 232 0.51 -3.41 -23.05
C GLN A 232 1.56 -2.36 -23.46
N TYR A 233 2.70 -2.40 -22.79
CA TYR A 233 3.82 -1.51 -23.08
C TYR A 233 4.17 -1.60 -24.56
N THR A 234 3.87 -0.55 -25.32
CA THR A 234 4.42 -0.39 -26.66
C THR A 234 5.94 -0.24 -26.49
N LYS A 235 6.71 -0.85 -27.41
CA LYS A 235 8.16 -1.11 -27.32
C LYS A 235 9.07 0.10 -26.98
N ARG A 236 8.53 1.32 -26.87
CA ARG A 236 9.26 2.57 -26.62
C ARG A 236 9.01 3.17 -25.24
N GLN A 237 8.07 2.64 -24.44
CA GLN A 237 7.88 3.11 -23.08
C GLN A 237 8.71 2.25 -22.13
N VAL A 238 9.70 2.87 -21.49
CA VAL A 238 10.46 2.27 -20.39
C VAL A 238 9.47 2.06 -19.24
N LYS A 239 9.34 0.81 -18.77
CA LYS A 239 8.55 0.54 -17.56
C LYS A 239 9.04 1.48 -16.46
N PRO A 240 8.15 2.23 -15.77
CA PRO A 240 8.55 2.98 -14.61
C PRO A 240 9.18 1.97 -13.67
N LEU A 241 10.40 2.28 -13.23
CA LEU A 241 10.99 1.58 -12.10
C LEU A 241 9.94 1.61 -10.97
N SER A 242 9.91 0.53 -10.19
CA SER A 242 8.99 0.36 -9.06
C SER A 242 8.84 1.65 -8.23
N GLN A 243 7.77 1.80 -7.45
CA GLN A 243 7.54 3.00 -6.60
C GLN A 243 8.73 3.42 -5.73
N SER A 244 9.71 2.54 -5.48
CA SER A 244 10.95 2.83 -4.75
C SER A 244 12.13 3.25 -5.62
N GLY A 245 12.00 3.31 -6.95
CA GLY A 245 13.08 3.62 -7.88
C GLY A 245 14.18 2.55 -7.96
N VAL A 246 14.06 1.44 -7.24
CA VAL A 246 15.08 0.38 -7.16
C VAL A 246 14.58 -0.87 -7.89
N LEU A 247 15.37 -1.34 -8.85
CA LEU A 247 15.18 -2.62 -9.53
C LEU A 247 15.22 -3.75 -8.48
N LYS A 248 14.14 -4.52 -8.37
CA LYS A 248 14.15 -5.72 -7.53
C LYS A 248 15.15 -6.73 -8.11
N ALA A 249 15.83 -7.49 -7.24
CA ALA A 249 16.77 -8.54 -7.67
C ALA A 249 16.12 -9.56 -8.62
N SER A 250 14.83 -9.86 -8.42
CA SER A 250 14.04 -10.71 -9.31
C SER A 250 13.96 -10.18 -10.75
N ASP A 251 13.81 -8.87 -10.91
CA ASP A 251 13.65 -8.22 -12.21
C ASP A 251 15.00 -8.12 -12.92
N ALA A 252 16.07 -7.87 -12.17
CA ALA A 252 17.44 -7.92 -12.69
C ALA A 252 17.78 -9.33 -13.21
N ASN A 253 17.49 -10.37 -12.41
CA ASN A 253 17.74 -11.76 -12.81
C ASN A 253 16.91 -12.16 -14.04
N ARG A 254 15.65 -11.71 -14.13
CA ARG A 254 14.82 -11.91 -15.33
C ARG A 254 15.42 -11.22 -16.56
N SER A 255 15.91 -9.98 -16.42
CA SER A 255 16.57 -9.22 -17.49
C SER A 255 17.85 -9.90 -17.98
N ILE A 256 18.65 -10.46 -17.07
CA ILE A 256 19.87 -11.21 -17.41
C ILE A 256 19.53 -12.47 -18.21
N ARG A 257 18.54 -13.26 -17.76
CA ARG A 257 18.09 -14.45 -18.50
C ARG A 257 17.58 -14.11 -19.89
N ALA A 258 16.79 -13.05 -20.02
CA ALA A 258 16.28 -12.60 -21.32
C ALA A 258 17.40 -12.15 -22.27
N ARG A 259 18.44 -11.49 -21.76
CA ARG A 259 19.64 -11.14 -22.55
C ARG A 259 20.39 -12.39 -23.01
N LYS A 260 20.69 -13.32 -22.09
CA LYS A 260 21.36 -14.58 -22.43
C LYS A 260 20.59 -15.38 -23.50
N ALA A 261 19.27 -15.51 -23.37
CA ALA A 261 18.45 -16.20 -24.37
C ALA A 261 18.51 -15.53 -25.75
N LYS A 262 18.52 -14.19 -25.78
CA LYS A 262 18.64 -13.43 -27.04
C LYS A 262 20.02 -13.61 -27.67
N ASP A 263 21.07 -13.64 -26.86
CA ASP A 263 22.45 -13.84 -27.32
C ASP A 263 22.62 -15.27 -27.87
N MET A 264 22.13 -16.30 -27.16
CA MET A 264 22.15 -17.69 -27.68
C MET A 264 21.37 -17.82 -29.00
N ALA A 265 20.17 -17.24 -29.08
CA ALA A 265 19.40 -17.25 -30.34
C ALA A 265 20.11 -16.51 -31.48
N ALA A 266 20.93 -15.50 -31.19
CA ALA A 266 21.74 -14.81 -32.19
C ALA A 266 22.92 -15.68 -32.65
N GLU A 267 23.56 -16.42 -31.74
CA GLU A 267 24.62 -17.38 -32.07
C GLU A 267 24.08 -18.55 -32.88
N GLU A 268 22.96 -19.15 -32.50
CA GLU A 268 22.30 -20.21 -33.26
C GLU A 268 22.00 -19.76 -34.70
N ARG A 269 21.54 -18.52 -34.89
CA ARG A 269 21.31 -17.94 -36.21
C ARG A 269 22.60 -17.75 -37.01
N LYS A 270 23.72 -17.41 -36.37
CA LYS A 270 25.02 -17.30 -37.04
C LYS A 270 25.50 -18.67 -37.49
N LEU A 271 25.41 -19.68 -36.62
CA LEU A 271 25.75 -21.06 -36.93
C LEU A 271 24.89 -21.61 -38.07
N ALA A 272 23.58 -21.39 -38.03
CA ALA A 272 22.67 -21.80 -39.10
C ALA A 272 23.04 -21.17 -40.46
N LYS A 273 23.43 -19.88 -40.48
CA LYS A 273 23.91 -19.20 -41.70
C LYS A 273 25.24 -19.75 -42.19
N GLN A 274 26.17 -20.06 -41.29
CA GLN A 274 27.45 -20.69 -41.67
C GLN A 274 27.22 -22.08 -42.26
N PHE A 275 26.34 -22.87 -41.65
CA PHE A 275 25.95 -24.18 -42.15
C PHE A 275 25.31 -24.07 -43.54
N GLU A 276 24.33 -23.18 -43.72
CA GLU A 276 23.67 -22.95 -45.01
C GLU A 276 24.68 -22.53 -46.09
N LYS A 277 25.69 -21.73 -45.75
CA LYS A 277 26.76 -21.33 -46.67
C LYS A 277 27.64 -22.52 -47.10
N ILE A 278 27.90 -23.49 -46.22
CA ILE A 278 28.77 -24.64 -46.51
C ILE A 278 28.00 -25.71 -47.29
N TYR A 279 26.78 -26.03 -46.86
CA TYR A 279 26.04 -27.19 -47.35
C TYR A 279 24.93 -26.85 -48.36
N GLY A 280 24.62 -25.57 -48.56
CA GLY A 280 23.65 -25.10 -49.56
C GLY A 280 22.18 -25.27 -49.17
N TYR A 281 21.88 -25.73 -47.96
CA TYR A 281 20.52 -25.85 -47.43
C TYR A 281 20.44 -25.45 -45.95
N LYS A 282 19.25 -25.07 -45.49
CA LYS A 282 19.01 -24.71 -44.09
C LYS A 282 18.93 -25.96 -43.22
N PRO A 283 19.58 -25.99 -42.04
CA PRO A 283 19.40 -27.09 -41.11
C PRO A 283 17.93 -27.14 -40.66
N THR A 284 17.22 -28.17 -41.08
CA THR A 284 15.83 -28.42 -40.66
C THR A 284 15.84 -28.63 -39.15
N GLN A 285 15.00 -27.90 -38.41
CA GLN A 285 14.82 -28.15 -36.99
C GLN A 285 14.36 -29.60 -36.84
N ARG A 286 15.21 -30.48 -36.29
CA ARG A 286 14.81 -31.84 -35.98
C ARG A 286 13.58 -31.76 -35.08
N PRO A 287 12.50 -32.51 -35.36
CA PRO A 287 11.36 -32.56 -34.45
C PRO A 287 11.88 -32.94 -33.05
N GLU A 288 11.38 -32.27 -32.01
CA GLU A 288 11.91 -32.39 -30.64
C GLU A 288 11.96 -33.85 -30.16
N GLU A 289 11.04 -34.68 -30.65
CA GLU A 289 11.00 -36.13 -30.41
C GLU A 289 12.24 -36.87 -30.95
N ALA A 290 12.75 -36.50 -32.12
CA ALA A 290 13.95 -37.09 -32.70
C ALA A 290 15.23 -36.65 -31.94
N ILE A 291 15.24 -35.43 -31.39
CA ILE A 291 16.35 -34.94 -30.55
C ILE A 291 16.36 -35.72 -29.22
N ARG A 292 15.19 -35.89 -28.60
CA ARG A 292 15.06 -36.69 -27.36
C ARG A 292 15.46 -38.15 -27.57
N LYS A 293 14.95 -38.79 -28.63
CA LYS A 293 15.28 -40.18 -28.95
C LYS A 293 16.77 -40.37 -29.22
N ALA A 294 17.43 -39.41 -29.87
CA ALA A 294 18.87 -39.46 -30.10
C ALA A 294 19.70 -39.22 -28.82
N ALA A 295 19.25 -38.35 -27.91
CA ALA A 295 19.89 -38.12 -26.63
C ALA A 295 19.75 -39.34 -25.69
N GLU A 296 18.56 -39.93 -25.62
CA GLU A 296 18.30 -41.17 -24.87
C GLU A 296 19.08 -42.35 -25.44
N ALA A 297 19.18 -42.48 -26.76
CA ALA A 297 20.01 -43.50 -27.41
C ALA A 297 21.51 -43.30 -27.10
N LYS A 298 21.98 -42.05 -27.09
CA LYS A 298 23.36 -41.72 -26.73
C LYS A 298 23.66 -42.07 -25.27
N GLU A 299 22.76 -41.72 -24.34
CA GLU A 299 22.91 -42.09 -22.93
C GLU A 299 22.88 -43.61 -22.72
N ALA A 300 21.99 -44.31 -23.43
CA ALA A 300 21.91 -45.77 -23.40
C ALA A 300 23.19 -46.43 -23.93
N ALA A 301 23.76 -45.94 -25.04
CA ALA A 301 25.01 -46.43 -25.60
C ALA A 301 26.22 -46.19 -24.66
N THR A 302 26.30 -45.01 -24.02
CA THR A 302 27.33 -44.76 -23.00
C THR A 302 27.17 -45.64 -21.76
N ARG A 303 25.94 -46.01 -21.38
CA ARG A 303 25.70 -46.98 -20.30
C ARG A 303 26.08 -48.41 -20.71
N GLN A 304 25.99 -48.75 -22.00
CA GLN A 304 26.38 -50.06 -22.54
C GLN A 304 27.87 -50.15 -22.91
N GLY A 305 28.63 -49.06 -22.80
CA GLY A 305 30.09 -49.05 -23.00
C GLY A 305 30.55 -49.09 -24.46
N GLU A 306 29.66 -48.87 -25.42
CA GLU A 306 30.04 -48.81 -26.84
C GLU A 306 30.63 -47.44 -27.19
N LEU A 307 31.92 -47.42 -27.56
CA LEU A 307 32.59 -46.25 -28.13
C LEU A 307 32.11 -46.04 -29.57
N PHE A 308 31.45 -44.91 -29.82
CA PHE A 308 31.15 -44.45 -31.18
C PHE A 308 32.44 -43.98 -31.87
N PHE A 309 32.86 -44.69 -32.92
CA PHE A 309 33.82 -44.19 -33.90
C PHE A 309 33.08 -43.32 -34.93
N TYR A 310 33.56 -42.09 -35.13
CA TYR A 310 33.15 -41.29 -36.28
C TYR A 310 34.09 -41.64 -37.44
N ASP A 311 33.55 -42.25 -38.50
CA ASP A 311 34.23 -42.28 -39.80
C ASP A 311 34.19 -40.86 -40.37
N ASN A 312 35.39 -40.32 -40.66
CA ASN A 312 35.59 -38.99 -41.26
C ASN A 312 35.27 -38.99 -42.76
#